data_AF-A0A024HH14-F1
#
_entry.id   AF-A0A024HH14-F1
#
_cell.length_a   1.000
_cell.length_b   1.000
_cell.length_c   1.000
_cell.angle_alpha   90.00
_cell.angle_beta   90.00
_cell.angle_gamma   90.00
#
_symmetry.space_group_name_H-M   'P 1'
#
loop_
_entity.id
_entity.type
_entity.pdbx_description
1 polymer ?
#
loop_
_entity_poly.entity_id
_entity_poly.type
_entity_poly.pdbx_seq_one_letter_code
_entity_poly.pdbx_strand_id
1 'polypeptide(L)'
;MKGRRGPDMAACAAAAKTLFDRVEAHWRDTRCSGVALYDFAHAEAKALGWQLNLDIKGHRVSDFPHAIYRAGDLGDYLERPNGGLWILEIQIAHPHKPYGAFYEDLLV
;
A
#
# COMPACT_ATOMS: atom_id res chain seq x y z
N MET A 1 -28.37 9.99 0.30
CA MET A 1 -28.00 9.62 -1.08
C MET A 1 -26.70 8.82 -1.04
N LYS A 2 -26.73 7.51 -1.32
CA LYS A 2 -25.50 6.76 -1.57
C LYS A 2 -24.98 7.16 -2.95
N GLY A 3 -23.95 8.02 -2.98
CA GLY A 3 -23.38 8.52 -4.21
C GLY A 3 -22.85 7.38 -5.07
N ARG A 4 -23.39 7.23 -6.28
CA ARG A 4 -22.82 6.33 -7.29
C ARG A 4 -21.46 6.90 -7.68
N ARG A 5 -20.37 6.16 -7.41
CA ARG A 5 -19.02 6.55 -7.85
C ARG A 5 -19.04 6.71 -9.37
N GLY A 6 -18.54 7.85 -9.86
CA GLY A 6 -18.33 8.05 -11.30
C GLY A 6 -17.26 7.08 -11.84
N PRO A 7 -17.20 6.85 -13.16
CA PRO A 7 -16.25 5.92 -13.78
C PRO A 7 -14.79 6.21 -13.38
N ASP A 8 -14.41 7.49 -13.30
CA ASP A 8 -13.09 7.94 -12.85
C ASP A 8 -12.74 7.49 -11.41
N MET A 9 -13.68 7.62 -10.47
CA MET A 9 -13.48 7.19 -9.08
C MET A 9 -13.42 5.66 -8.97
N ALA A 10 -14.16 4.96 -9.82
CA ALA A 10 -14.08 3.50 -9.92
C ALA A 10 -12.72 3.06 -10.49
N ALA A 11 -12.20 3.76 -11.51
CA ALA A 11 -10.88 3.51 -12.06
C ALA A 11 -9.76 3.76 -11.02
N CYS A 12 -9.88 4.82 -10.21
CA CYS A 12 -8.93 5.08 -9.12
C CYS A 12 -8.94 3.95 -8.07
N ALA A 13 -10.12 3.46 -7.68
CA ALA A 13 -10.24 2.33 -6.77
C ALA A 13 -9.63 1.04 -7.35
N ALA A 14 -9.87 0.77 -8.63
CA ALA A 14 -9.26 -0.38 -9.33
C ALA A 14 -7.74 -0.24 -9.44
N ALA A 15 -7.23 0.98 -9.63
CA ALA A 15 -5.80 1.24 -9.70
C ALA A 15 -5.10 1.01 -8.35
N ALA A 16 -5.71 1.38 -7.23
CA ALA A 16 -5.16 1.11 -5.90
C ALA A 16 -4.99 -0.40 -5.66
N LYS A 17 -6.01 -1.20 -6.03
CA LYS A 17 -5.94 -2.66 -5.96
C LYS A 17 -4.88 -3.24 -6.91
N THR A 18 -4.83 -2.75 -8.14
CA THR A 18 -3.83 -3.18 -9.13
C THR A 18 -2.42 -2.91 -8.65
N LEU A 19 -2.18 -1.74 -8.05
CA LEU A 19 -0.89 -1.38 -7.49
C LEU A 19 -0.54 -2.27 -6.30
N PHE A 20 -1.48 -2.51 -5.38
CA PHE A 20 -1.29 -3.46 -4.28
C PHE A 20 -0.83 -4.83 -4.80
N ASP A 21 -1.54 -5.40 -5.77
CA ASP A 21 -1.23 -6.73 -6.30
C ASP A 21 0.18 -6.81 -6.91
N ARG A 22 0.61 -5.73 -7.59
CA ARG A 22 1.96 -5.64 -8.16
C ARG A 22 3.03 -5.52 -7.08
N VAL A 23 2.80 -4.70 -6.07
CA VAL A 23 3.73 -4.47 -4.97
C VAL A 23 3.89 -5.74 -4.14
N GLU A 24 2.78 -6.41 -3.82
CA GLU A 24 2.78 -7.69 -3.13
C GLU A 24 3.52 -8.78 -3.95
N ALA A 25 3.25 -8.89 -5.25
CA ALA A 25 3.96 -9.82 -6.13
C ALA A 25 5.47 -9.52 -6.20
N HIS A 26 5.85 -8.24 -6.31
CA HIS A 26 7.25 -7.83 -6.29
C HIS A 26 7.94 -8.24 -4.98
N TRP A 27 7.29 -8.03 -3.83
CA TRP A 27 7.82 -8.50 -2.56
C TRP A 27 7.92 -10.02 -2.50
N ARG A 28 6.94 -10.77 -3.02
CA ARG A 28 6.97 -12.24 -3.07
C ARG A 28 8.18 -12.75 -3.84
N ASP A 29 8.50 -12.13 -4.96
CA ASP A 29 9.56 -12.57 -5.86
C ASP A 29 10.95 -12.15 -5.37
N THR A 30 11.08 -10.91 -4.87
CA THR A 30 12.38 -10.33 -4.54
C THR A 30 12.77 -10.47 -3.07
N ARG A 31 11.78 -10.64 -2.19
CA ARG A 31 11.96 -10.60 -0.73
C ARG A 31 12.69 -9.33 -0.27
N CYS A 32 12.45 -8.21 -0.94
CA CYS A 32 13.06 -6.91 -0.64
C CYS A 32 12.69 -6.38 0.75
N SER A 33 13.41 -5.34 1.18
CA SER A 33 13.09 -4.61 2.42
C SER A 33 11.82 -3.79 2.26
N GLY A 34 11.25 -3.33 3.38
CA GLY A 34 10.10 -2.44 3.38
C GLY A 34 10.37 -1.11 2.67
N VAL A 35 11.57 -0.54 2.86
CA VAL A 35 12.00 0.67 2.12
C VAL A 35 12.00 0.43 0.61
N ALA A 36 12.67 -0.63 0.15
CA ALA A 36 12.75 -0.95 -1.28
C ALA A 36 11.38 -1.29 -1.87
N LEU A 37 10.49 -1.88 -1.06
CA LEU A 37 9.11 -2.16 -1.45
C LEU A 37 8.30 -0.88 -1.71
N TYR A 38 8.45 0.13 -0.86
CA TYR A 38 7.77 1.42 -1.03
C TYR A 38 8.40 2.28 -2.13
N ASP A 39 9.70 2.17 -2.38
CA ASP A 39 10.35 2.75 -3.57
C ASP A 39 9.76 2.15 -4.86
N PHE A 40 9.59 0.83 -4.91
CA PHE A 40 8.93 0.15 -6.03
C PHE A 40 7.47 0.59 -6.17
N ALA A 41 6.71 0.66 -5.05
CA ALA A 41 5.33 1.12 -5.06
C ALA A 41 5.18 2.54 -5.61
N HIS A 42 6.11 3.44 -5.25
CA HIS A 42 6.11 4.81 -5.75
C HIS A 42 6.35 4.87 -7.27
N ALA A 43 7.32 4.10 -7.76
CA ALA A 43 7.62 4.02 -9.19
C ALA A 43 6.43 3.45 -9.99
N GLU A 44 5.81 2.37 -9.50
CA GLU A 44 4.65 1.74 -10.14
C GLU A 44 3.41 2.63 -10.11
N ALA A 45 3.14 3.34 -9.00
CA ALA A 45 2.05 4.31 -8.92
C ALA A 45 2.19 5.38 -10.01
N LYS A 46 3.41 5.92 -10.16
CA LYS A 46 3.72 6.92 -11.18
C LYS A 46 3.58 6.36 -12.59
N ALA A 47 4.01 5.12 -12.84
CA ALA A 47 3.86 4.44 -14.13
C ALA A 47 2.37 4.22 -14.48
N LEU A 48 1.52 4.00 -13.48
CA LEU A 48 0.06 3.91 -13.62
C LEU A 48 -0.64 5.28 -13.73
N GLY A 49 0.10 6.39 -13.61
CA GLY A 49 -0.44 7.76 -13.70
C GLY A 49 -1.02 8.31 -12.39
N TRP A 50 -0.72 7.69 -11.25
CA TRP A 50 -1.21 8.09 -9.92
C TRP A 50 -0.07 8.58 -9.02
N GLN A 51 -0.43 9.31 -7.96
CA GLN A 51 0.53 9.75 -6.94
C GLN A 51 0.35 8.89 -5.69
N LEU A 52 1.40 8.19 -5.26
CA LEU A 52 1.40 7.45 -4.00
C LEU A 52 1.54 8.41 -2.81
N ASN A 53 0.74 8.25 -1.77
CA ASN A 53 0.97 8.91 -0.49
C ASN A 53 2.01 8.12 0.32
N LEU A 54 3.20 8.70 0.49
CA LEU A 54 4.32 8.11 1.23
C LEU A 54 4.23 8.30 2.75
N ASP A 55 3.29 9.09 3.24
CA ASP A 55 3.03 9.24 4.68
C ASP A 55 2.29 8.01 5.25
N ILE A 56 1.73 7.18 4.38
CA ILE A 56 1.03 5.93 4.74
C ILE A 56 1.96 4.76 4.41
N LYS A 57 2.53 4.16 5.45
CA LYS A 57 3.68 3.26 5.33
C LYS A 57 3.39 1.82 5.72
N GLY A 58 2.14 1.43 5.93
CA GLY A 58 1.82 0.08 6.42
C GLY A 58 2.34 -0.15 7.82
N HIS A 59 1.88 -1.21 8.47
CA HIS A 59 2.24 -1.46 9.86
C HIS A 59 2.33 -2.95 10.16
N ARG A 60 3.12 -3.30 11.17
CA ARG A 60 3.19 -4.67 11.65
C ARG A 60 1.89 -5.09 12.35
N VAL A 61 1.45 -6.31 12.12
CA VAL A 61 0.45 -7.02 12.94
C VAL A 61 1.21 -7.66 14.10
N SER A 62 0.79 -7.39 15.33
CA SER A 62 1.53 -7.82 16.53
C SER A 62 1.25 -9.30 16.86
N ASP A 63 1.86 -9.83 17.92
CA ASP A 63 1.52 -11.13 18.54
C ASP A 63 0.66 -10.86 19.80
N PHE A 64 -0.46 -11.57 20.01
CA PHE A 64 -1.45 -11.22 21.03
C PHE A 64 -0.91 -11.44 22.47
N PRO A 65 -1.14 -10.54 23.45
CA PRO A 65 -2.07 -9.39 23.47
C PRO A 65 -1.43 -8.02 23.14
N HIS A 66 -2.07 -7.32 22.20
CA HIS A 66 -1.52 -6.25 21.33
C HIS A 66 -1.62 -4.80 21.81
N ALA A 67 -2.17 -4.50 22.98
CA ALA A 67 -2.65 -3.14 23.27
C ALA A 67 -1.56 -2.04 23.42
N ILE A 68 -0.26 -2.36 23.30
CA ILE A 68 0.80 -1.44 23.76
C ILE A 68 1.89 -1.13 22.70
N TYR A 69 2.04 -1.93 21.62
CA TYR A 69 3.17 -1.71 20.69
C TYR A 69 2.74 -1.77 19.21
N ARG A 70 2.65 -0.59 18.55
CA ARG A 70 2.83 -0.50 17.09
C ARG A 70 4.29 -0.85 16.82
N ALA A 71 4.55 -2.04 16.28
CA ALA A 71 5.90 -2.57 16.10
C ALA A 71 6.55 -2.11 14.78
N GLY A 72 6.56 -0.78 14.55
CA GLY A 72 7.22 -0.12 13.42
C GLY A 72 6.39 0.01 12.15
N ASP A 73 6.84 0.91 11.27
CA ASP A 73 6.24 1.20 9.96
C ASP A 73 6.89 0.33 8.88
N LEU A 74 6.09 -0.29 8.01
CA LEU A 74 6.60 -1.19 6.97
C LEU A 74 7.52 -0.44 5.99
N GLY A 75 7.13 0.76 5.56
CA GLY A 75 7.91 1.58 4.63
C GLY A 75 9.26 2.07 5.18
N ASP A 76 9.50 1.97 6.48
CA ASP A 76 10.79 2.31 7.11
C ASP A 76 11.56 1.07 7.58
N TYR A 77 11.02 -0.13 7.33
CA TYR A 77 11.64 -1.37 7.76
C TYR A 77 12.81 -1.76 6.84
N LEU A 78 14.02 -1.77 7.40
CA LEU A 78 15.28 -2.00 6.66
C LEU A 78 15.51 -3.46 6.28
N GLU A 79 14.80 -4.39 6.93
CA GLU A 79 14.89 -5.82 6.67
C GLU A 79 13.72 -6.31 5.81
N ARG A 80 13.79 -7.59 5.44
CA ARG A 80 12.69 -8.28 4.75
C ARG A 80 11.52 -8.46 5.73
N PRO A 81 10.34 -7.88 5.47
CA PRO A 81 9.15 -8.15 6.29
C PRO A 81 8.75 -9.63 6.14
N ASN A 82 8.26 -10.23 7.21
CA ASN A 82 7.78 -11.62 7.20
C ASN A 82 6.34 -11.69 6.66
N GLY A 83 6.05 -12.68 5.81
CA GLY A 83 4.69 -12.90 5.32
C GLY A 83 3.71 -13.15 6.47
N GLY A 84 2.51 -12.60 6.38
CA GLY A 84 1.45 -12.78 7.37
C GLY A 84 1.59 -11.95 8.65
N LEU A 85 2.61 -11.09 8.75
CA LEU A 85 2.86 -10.26 9.94
C LEU A 85 2.84 -8.75 9.65
N TRP A 86 2.60 -8.33 8.41
CA TRP A 86 2.63 -6.92 8.02
C TRP A 86 1.41 -6.60 7.17
N ILE A 87 0.80 -5.44 7.41
CA ILE A 87 -0.18 -4.84 6.53
C ILE A 87 0.57 -3.99 5.51
N LEU A 88 0.33 -4.26 4.22
CA LEU A 88 0.71 -3.37 3.14
C LEU A 88 -0.44 -2.41 2.88
N GLU A 89 -0.16 -1.11 2.95
CA GLU A 89 -1.14 -0.05 2.72
C GLU A 89 -0.77 0.72 1.45
N ILE A 90 -1.71 0.78 0.50
CA ILE A 90 -1.58 1.55 -0.74
C ILE A 90 -2.63 2.67 -0.73
N GLN A 91 -2.16 3.91 -0.64
CA GLN A 91 -2.99 5.08 -0.84
C GLN A 91 -2.51 5.88 -2.05
N ILE A 92 -3.39 6.08 -3.02
CA ILE A 92 -3.09 6.85 -4.23
C ILE A 92 -4.06 8.02 -4.42
N ALA A 93 -3.58 9.09 -5.05
CA ALA A 93 -4.37 10.26 -5.42
C ALA A 93 -4.35 10.48 -6.94
N HIS A 94 -5.44 11.02 -7.48
CA HIS A 94 -5.46 11.53 -8.85
C HIS A 94 -4.58 12.79 -8.94
N PRO A 95 -3.70 12.94 -9.94
CA PRO A 95 -2.71 14.02 -9.99
C PRO A 95 -3.31 15.44 -10.07
N HIS A 96 -4.56 15.56 -10.52
CA HIS A 96 -5.22 16.85 -10.77
C HIS A 96 -6.64 16.99 -10.23
N LYS A 97 -7.20 15.95 -9.59
CA LYS A 97 -8.61 15.94 -9.17
C LYS A 97 -8.66 15.62 -7.67
N PRO A 98 -9.64 16.16 -6.91
CA PRO A 98 -9.69 16.03 -5.46
C PRO A 98 -10.28 14.68 -5.03
N TYR A 99 -9.72 13.58 -5.53
CA TYR A 99 -10.07 12.24 -5.09
C TYR A 99 -8.84 11.32 -5.12
N GLY A 100 -8.93 10.28 -4.31
CA GLY A 100 -7.97 9.20 -4.26
C GLY A 100 -8.65 7.89 -3.91
N ALA A 101 -7.84 6.85 -3.77
CA ALA A 101 -8.27 5.53 -3.35
C ALA A 101 -7.27 4.94 -2.37
N PHE A 102 -7.78 4.03 -1.55
CA PHE A 102 -7.01 3.31 -0.55
C PHE A 102 -7.34 1.83 -0.65
N TYR A 103 -6.32 1.00 -0.52
CA TYR A 103 -6.44 -0.44 -0.38
C TYR A 103 -5.37 -0.93 0.59
N GLU A 104 -5.76 -1.80 1.52
CA GLU A 104 -4.86 -2.45 2.46
C GLU A 104 -5.20 -3.93 2.57
N ASP A 105 -4.19 -4.75 2.80
CA ASP A 105 -4.35 -6.15 3.13
C ASP A 105 -3.06 -6.68 3.78
N LEU A 106 -3.12 -7.91 4.26
CA LEU A 106 -1.98 -8.64 4.78
C LEU A 106 -0.98 -8.92 3.65
N LEU A 107 0.30 -8.63 3.88
CA LEU A 107 1.39 -8.99 2.98
C LEU A 107 1.69 -10.49 3.11
N VAL A 108 1.31 -11.30 2.12
CA VAL A 108 1.46 -12.78 2.15
C VAL A 108 2.19 -13.34 0.95
#